data_AF-A0A7W8QVQ5-F1
#
_entry.id   AF-A0A7W8QVQ5-F1
#
_cell.length_a   1.000
_cell.length_b   1.000
_cell.length_c   1.000
_cell.angle_alpha   90.00
_cell.angle_beta   90.00
_cell.angle_gamma   90.00
#
_symmetry.space_group_name_H-M   'P 1'
#
loop_
_entity.id
_entity.type
_entity.pdbx_description
1 polymer ?
#
loop_
_entity_poly.entity_id
_entity_poly.type
_entity_poly.pdbx_seq_one_letter_code
_entity_poly.pdbx_strand_id
1 'polypeptide(L)'
;MDNQMIFVRIATEEDIRYAHEIVNETAASAIARGSGISNRTVESIAEKMKGGKAVVAVTGTGEWVGFAYFEVWQNNSFVANSGLIVAPRFRHAGVARAIKERIFRMSRSRYPGAKIFSITSGAAMMKLNTQLGFEPVSFAQITQDEFFWEGCKSCVNYNILENKKRCNCLCTAMLFDPHKAEGGQPAKNINRLQVMRLECTAHPGASLVPFAEGTNALCTALNDIRWFSEYVFPIERDLPDPVRMQVTAIHTDIMTNNLAGQCSFTVEIRYDHSYTAKEILNTVRNHIRSKFDVHDDILVSNNC
;
A
#
# COMPACT_ATOMS: atom_id res chain seq x y z
N MET A 1 -2.28 -12.58 -20.51
CA MET A 1 -2.92 -11.51 -19.73
C MET A 1 -1.79 -10.72 -19.12
N ASP A 2 -1.55 -9.51 -19.61
CA ASP A 2 -0.48 -8.65 -19.12
C ASP A 2 -0.62 -8.47 -17.62
N ASN A 3 0.38 -8.95 -16.87
CA ASN A 3 0.45 -8.79 -15.44
C ASN A 3 0.86 -7.33 -15.16
N GLN A 4 -0.04 -6.38 -15.44
CA GLN A 4 0.19 -4.96 -15.24
C GLN A 4 0.55 -4.73 -13.77
N MET A 5 1.73 -4.18 -13.56
CA MET A 5 2.30 -3.90 -12.24
C MET A 5 1.52 -2.77 -11.58
N ILE A 6 1.07 -3.01 -10.35
CA ILE A 6 0.24 -2.09 -9.58
C ILE A 6 1.01 -1.65 -8.34
N PHE A 7 1.22 -0.34 -8.21
CA PHE A 7 1.84 0.29 -7.06
C PHE A 7 0.76 0.77 -6.10
N VAL A 8 0.77 0.26 -4.87
CA VAL A 8 -0.09 0.75 -3.78
C VAL A 8 0.75 1.62 -2.86
N ARG A 9 0.47 2.92 -2.85
CA ARG A 9 1.26 3.90 -2.09
C ARG A 9 0.37 4.97 -1.50
N ILE A 10 0.96 5.81 -0.66
CA ILE A 10 0.29 6.99 -0.13
C ILE A 10 0.10 7.98 -1.27
N ALA A 11 -1.09 8.58 -1.31
CA ALA A 11 -1.43 9.54 -2.33
C ALA A 11 -0.68 10.85 -2.10
N THR A 12 -0.22 11.46 -3.18
CA THR A 12 0.40 12.78 -3.23
C THR A 12 -0.56 13.79 -3.88
N GLU A 13 -0.17 15.06 -3.95
CA GLU A 13 -0.98 16.08 -4.61
C GLU A 13 -1.14 15.83 -6.11
N GLU A 14 -0.18 15.17 -6.76
CA GLU A 14 -0.28 14.81 -8.18
C GLU A 14 -1.43 13.83 -8.46
N ASP A 15 -1.81 13.03 -7.47
CA ASP A 15 -2.89 12.04 -7.60
C ASP A 15 -4.29 12.69 -7.56
N ILE A 16 -4.40 13.99 -7.26
CA ILE A 16 -5.67 14.73 -7.30
C ILE A 16 -6.30 14.64 -8.70
N ARG A 17 -5.50 14.44 -9.74
CA ARG A 17 -5.96 14.15 -11.11
C ARG A 17 -6.95 12.98 -11.19
N TYR A 18 -6.90 12.02 -10.27
CA TYR A 18 -7.79 10.87 -10.21
C TYR A 18 -9.08 11.12 -9.42
N ALA A 19 -9.24 12.26 -8.76
CA ALA A 19 -10.35 12.50 -7.83
C ALA A 19 -11.73 12.40 -8.52
N HIS A 20 -11.86 12.90 -9.75
CA HIS A 20 -13.09 12.73 -10.53
C HIS A 20 -13.39 11.24 -10.83
N GLU A 21 -12.39 10.49 -11.26
CA GLU A 21 -12.52 9.06 -11.56
C GLU A 21 -12.92 8.26 -10.32
N ILE A 22 -12.31 8.55 -9.17
CA ILE A 22 -12.62 7.95 -7.86
C ILE A 22 -14.07 8.20 -7.47
N VAL A 23 -14.55 9.44 -7.57
CA VAL A 23 -15.93 9.81 -7.20
C VAL A 23 -16.94 9.10 -8.11
N ASN A 24 -16.70 9.15 -9.43
CA ASN A 24 -17.58 8.54 -10.42
C ASN A 24 -17.65 7.02 -10.25
N GLU A 25 -16.51 6.35 -10.09
CA GLU A 25 -16.45 4.90 -9.91
C GLU A 25 -17.10 4.47 -8.59
N THR A 26 -16.95 5.26 -7.53
CA THR A 26 -17.59 4.98 -6.22
C THR A 26 -19.12 4.97 -6.36
N ALA A 27 -19.68 5.96 -7.04
CA ALA A 27 -21.12 6.05 -7.28
C ALA A 27 -21.60 4.93 -8.22
N ALA A 28 -20.93 4.74 -9.36
CA ALA A 28 -21.26 3.71 -10.35
C ALA A 28 -21.24 2.30 -9.74
N SER A 29 -20.21 1.99 -8.93
CA SER A 29 -20.11 0.71 -8.24
C SER A 29 -21.20 0.47 -7.20
N ALA A 30 -21.68 1.52 -6.53
CA ALA A 30 -22.77 1.39 -5.57
C ALA A 30 -24.10 1.09 -6.27
N ILE A 31 -24.37 1.80 -7.37
CA ILE A 31 -25.53 1.59 -8.24
C ILE A 31 -25.52 0.16 -8.81
N ALA A 32 -24.40 -0.28 -9.37
CA ALA A 32 -24.27 -1.62 -9.95
C ALA A 32 -24.50 -2.76 -8.95
N ARG A 33 -24.26 -2.52 -7.66
CA ARG A 33 -24.54 -3.49 -6.57
C ARG A 33 -25.94 -3.37 -5.98
N GLY A 34 -26.73 -2.38 -6.39
CA GLY A 34 -28.00 -2.05 -5.73
C GLY A 34 -27.82 -1.64 -4.26
N SER A 35 -26.65 -1.08 -3.92
CA SER A 35 -26.30 -0.72 -2.54
C SER A 35 -26.26 0.79 -2.35
N GLY A 36 -26.63 1.28 -1.18
CA GLY A 36 -26.43 2.70 -0.82
C GLY A 36 -24.97 3.03 -0.55
N ILE A 37 -24.55 4.24 -0.90
CA ILE A 37 -23.24 4.80 -0.57
C ILE A 37 -23.37 6.29 -0.27
N SER A 38 -22.60 6.78 0.70
CA SER A 38 -22.42 8.22 0.89
C SER A 38 -21.66 8.83 -0.28
N ASN A 39 -22.15 9.96 -0.78
CA ASN A 39 -21.48 10.74 -1.82
C ASN A 39 -20.19 11.35 -1.30
N ARG A 40 -19.24 11.55 -2.21
CA ARG A 40 -17.95 12.19 -1.97
C ARG A 40 -17.77 13.25 -3.05
N THR A 41 -17.27 14.41 -2.66
CA THR A 41 -16.95 15.46 -3.64
C THR A 41 -15.48 15.35 -4.04
N VAL A 42 -15.14 15.89 -5.22
CA VAL A 42 -13.77 15.92 -5.72
C VAL A 42 -12.88 16.66 -4.74
N GLU A 43 -13.37 17.77 -4.19
CA GLU A 43 -12.68 18.59 -3.18
C GLU A 43 -12.41 17.77 -1.92
N SER A 44 -13.40 17.02 -1.43
CA SER A 44 -13.23 16.19 -0.23
C SER A 44 -12.15 15.13 -0.41
N ILE A 45 -12.04 14.52 -1.61
CA ILE A 45 -11.01 13.54 -1.95
C ILE A 45 -9.64 14.21 -2.06
N ALA A 46 -9.57 15.36 -2.74
CA ALA A 46 -8.34 16.13 -2.89
C ALA A 46 -7.77 16.53 -1.53
N GLU A 47 -8.60 16.97 -0.58
CA GLU A 47 -8.16 17.31 0.78
C GLU A 47 -7.61 16.09 1.54
N LYS A 48 -8.13 14.88 1.30
CA LYS A 48 -7.54 13.66 1.89
C LYS A 48 -6.16 13.37 1.33
N MET A 49 -5.96 13.59 0.03
CA MET A 49 -4.66 13.41 -0.63
C MET A 49 -3.64 14.45 -0.14
N LYS A 50 -4.00 15.74 -0.13
CA LYS A 50 -3.14 16.83 0.39
C LYS A 50 -2.74 16.60 1.84
N GLY A 51 -3.67 16.14 2.67
CA GLY A 51 -3.42 15.82 4.07
C GLY A 51 -2.62 14.53 4.30
N GLY A 52 -2.21 13.82 3.24
CA GLY A 52 -1.53 12.53 3.32
C GLY A 52 -2.38 11.45 3.98
N LYS A 53 -3.72 11.57 3.98
CA LYS A 53 -4.67 10.65 4.62
C LYS A 53 -5.29 9.65 3.64
N ALA A 54 -4.67 9.50 2.46
CA ALA A 54 -5.19 8.66 1.39
C ALA A 54 -4.12 7.71 0.83
N VAL A 55 -4.59 6.57 0.33
CA VAL A 55 -3.80 5.57 -0.39
C VAL A 55 -4.36 5.50 -1.81
N VAL A 56 -3.48 5.50 -2.79
CA VAL A 56 -3.81 5.30 -4.20
C VAL A 56 -3.12 4.04 -4.71
N ALA A 57 -3.80 3.33 -5.60
CA ALA A 57 -3.21 2.29 -6.42
C ALA A 57 -3.15 2.78 -7.87
N VAL A 58 -1.98 2.66 -8.50
CA VAL A 58 -1.75 3.05 -9.90
C VAL A 58 -0.92 1.99 -10.63
N THR A 59 -1.08 1.86 -11.94
CA THR A 59 -0.20 1.02 -12.76
C THR A 59 1.16 1.68 -12.97
N GLY A 60 2.14 0.94 -13.51
CA GLY A 60 3.43 1.51 -13.92
C GLY A 60 3.35 2.54 -15.06
N THR A 61 2.24 2.60 -15.79
CA THR A 61 1.97 3.64 -16.80
C THR A 61 1.21 4.83 -16.23
N GLY A 62 0.90 4.83 -14.92
CA GLY A 62 0.15 5.90 -14.26
C GLY A 62 -1.36 5.82 -14.46
N GLU A 63 -1.90 4.66 -14.82
CA GLU A 63 -3.36 4.44 -14.86
C GLU A 63 -3.90 4.25 -13.43
N TRP A 64 -5.05 4.82 -13.12
CA TRP A 64 -5.69 4.65 -11.83
C TRP A 64 -6.26 3.24 -11.65
N VAL A 65 -6.00 2.65 -10.49
CA VAL A 65 -6.42 1.28 -10.15
C VAL A 65 -7.39 1.27 -8.98
N GLY A 66 -7.13 2.08 -7.95
CA GLY A 66 -7.93 2.07 -6.74
C GLY A 66 -7.54 3.15 -5.75
N PHE A 67 -8.36 3.28 -4.72
CA PHE A 67 -8.24 4.35 -3.73
C PHE A 67 -8.83 3.94 -2.38
N ALA A 68 -8.31 4.49 -1.30
CA ALA A 68 -8.95 4.52 0.01
C ALA A 68 -8.43 5.73 0.81
N TYR A 69 -9.15 6.12 1.85
CA TYR A 69 -8.71 7.17 2.76
C TYR A 69 -9.11 6.87 4.20
N PHE A 70 -8.54 7.63 5.13
CA PHE A 70 -9.00 7.63 6.51
C PHE A 70 -9.37 9.03 7.00
N GLU A 71 -10.19 9.06 8.04
CA GLU A 71 -10.56 10.27 8.78
C GLU A 71 -10.38 10.05 10.27
N VAL A 72 -10.18 11.12 11.02
CA VAL A 72 -9.87 11.07 12.45
C VAL A 72 -10.97 11.79 13.19
N TRP A 73 -11.44 11.20 14.29
CA TRP A 73 -12.62 11.64 15.02
C TRP A 73 -12.38 11.61 16.53
N GLN A 74 -13.15 12.40 17.27
CA GLN A 74 -13.14 12.47 18.74
C GLN A 74 -11.73 12.61 19.32
N ASN A 75 -11.04 13.70 18.97
CA ASN A 75 -9.68 14.03 19.44
C ASN A 75 -8.70 12.86 19.29
N ASN A 76 -8.64 12.27 18.10
CA ASN A 76 -7.75 11.14 17.77
C ASN A 76 -8.06 9.82 18.47
N SER A 77 -9.21 9.69 19.14
CA SER A 77 -9.61 8.42 19.77
C SER A 77 -10.12 7.39 18.75
N PHE A 78 -10.62 7.86 17.60
CA PHE A 78 -11.13 7.01 16.53
C PHE A 78 -10.56 7.39 15.16
N VAL A 79 -10.28 6.36 14.35
CA VAL A 79 -9.93 6.51 12.93
C VAL A 79 -10.92 5.71 12.07
N ALA A 80 -11.55 6.37 11.11
CA ALA A 80 -12.47 5.76 10.16
C ALA A 80 -11.73 5.40 8.86
N ASN A 81 -11.59 4.12 8.56
CA ASN A 81 -11.08 3.66 7.25
C ASN A 81 -12.25 3.56 6.25
N SER A 82 -12.21 4.42 5.24
CA SER A 82 -13.33 4.73 4.36
C SER A 82 -12.95 4.75 2.87
N GLY A 83 -13.97 4.70 2.01
CA GLY A 83 -13.83 4.98 0.59
C GLY A 83 -12.99 3.99 -0.22
N LEU A 84 -12.84 2.74 0.26
CA LEU A 84 -12.12 1.73 -0.51
C LEU A 84 -12.87 1.42 -1.80
N ILE A 85 -12.24 1.70 -2.93
CA ILE A 85 -12.75 1.44 -4.27
C ILE A 85 -11.62 0.94 -5.18
N VAL A 86 -11.96 -0.02 -6.05
CA VAL A 86 -11.04 -0.57 -7.06
C VAL A 86 -11.78 -0.55 -8.40
N ALA A 87 -11.13 0.02 -9.42
CA ALA A 87 -11.65 0.06 -10.78
C ALA A 87 -12.01 -1.36 -11.26
N PRO A 88 -13.14 -1.55 -11.96
CA PRO A 88 -13.67 -2.87 -12.31
C PRO A 88 -12.64 -3.79 -12.98
N ARG A 89 -11.83 -3.25 -13.89
CA ARG A 89 -10.81 -3.98 -14.66
C ARG A 89 -9.69 -4.60 -13.81
N PHE A 90 -9.46 -4.08 -12.60
CA PHE A 90 -8.39 -4.54 -11.69
C PHE A 90 -8.91 -5.30 -10.46
N ARG A 91 -10.21 -5.65 -10.45
CA ARG A 91 -10.78 -6.49 -9.39
C ARG A 91 -10.21 -7.91 -9.50
N HIS A 92 -10.25 -8.65 -8.39
CA HIS A 92 -9.70 -10.01 -8.28
C HIS A 92 -8.17 -10.14 -8.42
N ALA A 93 -7.44 -9.05 -8.63
CA ALA A 93 -5.97 -9.02 -8.65
C ALA A 93 -5.32 -8.80 -7.25
N GLY A 94 -6.09 -8.93 -6.17
CA GLY A 94 -5.60 -8.70 -4.79
C GLY A 94 -5.42 -7.23 -4.40
N VAL A 95 -5.71 -6.28 -5.29
CA VAL A 95 -5.49 -4.83 -5.07
C VAL A 95 -6.27 -4.29 -3.87
N ALA A 96 -7.53 -4.68 -3.71
CA ALA A 96 -8.36 -4.25 -2.58
C ALA A 96 -7.74 -4.63 -1.23
N ARG A 97 -7.12 -5.82 -1.15
CA ARG A 97 -6.41 -6.27 0.05
C ARG A 97 -5.17 -5.41 0.31
N ALA A 98 -4.35 -5.17 -0.72
CA ALA A 98 -3.15 -4.34 -0.60
C ALA A 98 -3.48 -2.90 -0.16
N ILE A 99 -4.49 -2.26 -0.75
CA ILE A 99 -4.98 -0.94 -0.35
C ILE A 99 -5.45 -0.96 1.11
N LYS A 100 -6.25 -1.97 1.49
CA LYS A 100 -6.79 -2.09 2.85
C LYS A 100 -5.70 -2.29 3.89
N GLU A 101 -4.71 -3.14 3.60
CA GLU A 101 -3.55 -3.36 4.47
C GLU A 101 -2.72 -2.08 4.61
N ARG A 102 -2.48 -1.34 3.52
CA ARG A 102 -1.71 -0.08 3.56
C ARG A 102 -2.43 1.01 4.36
N ILE A 103 -3.72 1.26 4.12
CA ILE A 103 -4.49 2.28 4.86
C ILE A 103 -4.61 1.93 6.35
N PHE A 104 -4.74 0.64 6.67
CA PHE A 104 -4.75 0.17 8.05
C PHE A 104 -3.41 0.38 8.75
N ARG A 105 -2.30 0.00 8.11
CA ARG A 105 -0.94 0.27 8.62
C ARG A 105 -0.70 1.77 8.83
N MET A 106 -1.07 2.60 7.86
CA MET A 106 -0.94 4.06 7.95
C MET A 106 -1.73 4.62 9.13
N SER A 107 -2.95 4.11 9.36
CA SER A 107 -3.78 4.50 10.51
C SER A 107 -3.15 4.08 11.84
N ARG A 108 -2.63 2.84 11.94
CA ARG A 108 -1.97 2.32 13.15
C ARG A 108 -0.68 3.05 13.49
N SER A 109 0.12 3.39 12.48
CA SER A 109 1.40 4.09 12.68
C SER A 109 1.17 5.53 13.15
N ARG A 110 0.25 6.27 12.51
CA ARG A 110 -0.02 7.67 12.87
C ARG A 110 -0.87 7.83 14.13
N TYR A 111 -1.74 6.88 14.44
CA TYR A 111 -2.64 6.92 15.59
C TYR A 111 -2.61 5.59 16.37
N PRO A 112 -1.50 5.29 17.07
CA PRO A 112 -1.27 3.98 17.68
C PRO A 112 -2.22 3.64 18.83
N GLY A 113 -2.79 4.64 19.52
CA GLY A 113 -3.81 4.45 20.56
C GLY A 113 -5.25 4.47 20.05
N ALA A 114 -5.48 4.84 18.78
CA ALA A 114 -6.84 5.01 18.27
C ALA A 114 -7.49 3.68 17.93
N LYS A 115 -8.79 3.57 18.22
CA LYS A 115 -9.62 2.49 17.67
C LYS A 115 -9.89 2.78 16.21
N ILE A 116 -9.73 1.76 15.36
CA ILE A 116 -9.94 1.92 13.91
C ILE A 116 -11.25 1.24 13.56
N PHE A 117 -12.17 1.95 12.91
CA PHE A 117 -13.43 1.38 12.49
C PHE A 117 -13.64 1.50 10.98
N SER A 118 -14.50 0.64 10.45
CA SER A 118 -14.87 0.61 9.04
C SER A 118 -16.33 0.19 8.93
N ILE A 119 -17.12 0.95 8.17
CA ILE A 119 -18.53 0.65 7.93
C ILE A 119 -18.67 0.10 6.51
N THR A 120 -19.32 -1.05 6.36
CA THR A 120 -19.50 -1.66 5.05
C THR A 120 -20.79 -2.46 4.96
N SER A 121 -21.36 -2.55 3.76
CA SER A 121 -22.46 -3.46 3.42
C SER A 121 -21.98 -4.68 2.63
N GLY A 122 -20.71 -4.73 2.23
CA GLY A 122 -20.19 -5.74 1.31
C GLY A 122 -19.44 -6.88 2.03
N ALA A 123 -19.82 -8.13 1.75
CA ALA A 123 -19.20 -9.32 2.33
C ALA A 123 -17.68 -9.42 2.08
N ALA A 124 -17.22 -8.99 0.90
CA ALA A 124 -15.79 -8.98 0.58
C ALA A 124 -14.99 -8.06 1.51
N MET A 125 -15.54 -6.87 1.84
CA MET A 125 -14.91 -5.95 2.79
C MET A 125 -15.00 -6.47 4.22
N MET A 126 -16.12 -7.09 4.61
CA MET A 126 -16.24 -7.73 5.92
C MET A 126 -15.16 -8.81 6.12
N LYS A 127 -14.95 -9.67 5.12
CA LYS A 127 -13.89 -10.70 5.16
C LYS A 127 -12.49 -10.08 5.30
N LEU A 128 -12.18 -9.03 4.54
CA LEU A 128 -10.90 -8.34 4.65
C LEU A 128 -10.72 -7.66 6.02
N ASN A 129 -11.77 -7.04 6.55
CA ASN A 129 -11.77 -6.45 7.89
C ASN A 129 -11.50 -7.52 8.96
N THR A 130 -12.19 -8.66 8.92
CA THR A 130 -11.96 -9.77 9.86
C THR A 130 -10.52 -10.29 9.80
N GLN A 131 -9.93 -10.41 8.60
CA GLN A 131 -8.53 -10.82 8.44
C GLN A 131 -7.53 -9.85 9.08
N LEU A 132 -7.91 -8.60 9.26
CA LEU A 132 -7.12 -7.56 9.94
C LEU A 132 -7.49 -7.40 11.42
N GLY A 133 -8.29 -8.31 11.98
CA GLY A 133 -8.67 -8.29 13.40
C GLY A 133 -9.80 -7.32 13.74
N PHE A 134 -10.58 -6.86 12.76
CA PHE A 134 -11.79 -6.10 13.05
C PHE A 134 -12.94 -7.04 13.44
N GLU A 135 -13.67 -6.66 14.48
CA GLU A 135 -14.83 -7.38 14.97
C GLU A 135 -16.11 -6.59 14.67
N PRO A 136 -17.24 -7.23 14.33
CA PRO A 136 -18.52 -6.54 14.19
C PRO A 136 -18.95 -5.90 15.51
N VAL A 137 -19.38 -4.64 15.46
CA VAL A 137 -19.86 -3.89 16.64
C VAL A 137 -21.14 -3.12 16.33
N SER A 138 -21.84 -2.69 17.37
CA SER A 138 -22.95 -1.72 17.24
C SER A 138 -22.43 -0.31 16.95
N PHE A 139 -23.28 0.55 16.37
CA PHE A 139 -22.88 1.93 16.07
C PHE A 139 -22.59 2.78 17.33
N ALA A 140 -23.10 2.36 18.49
CA ALA A 140 -22.77 2.97 19.78
C ALA A 140 -21.29 2.80 20.20
N GLN A 141 -20.56 1.86 19.59
CA GLN A 141 -19.16 1.57 19.92
C GLN A 141 -18.14 2.27 19.02
N ILE A 142 -18.61 2.98 17.98
CA ILE A 142 -17.77 3.79 17.11
C ILE A 142 -17.97 5.29 17.43
N THR A 143 -17.40 6.18 16.61
CA THR A 143 -17.53 7.62 16.83
C THR A 143 -18.98 8.07 16.97
N GLN A 144 -19.23 8.92 17.97
CA GLN A 144 -20.52 9.58 18.19
C GLN A 144 -20.53 11.02 17.68
N ASP A 145 -19.48 11.43 16.97
CA ASP A 145 -19.38 12.76 16.37
C ASP A 145 -20.48 12.98 15.33
N GLU A 146 -21.27 14.05 15.47
CA GLU A 146 -22.38 14.33 14.57
C GLU A 146 -21.92 14.57 13.13
N PHE A 147 -20.77 15.21 12.94
CA PHE A 147 -20.22 15.51 11.61
C PHE A 147 -19.84 14.24 10.85
N PHE A 148 -19.50 13.16 11.55
CA PHE A 148 -19.29 11.87 10.90
C PHE A 148 -20.59 11.35 10.27
N TRP A 149 -21.71 11.46 10.99
CA TRP A 149 -23.01 10.96 10.55
C TRP A 149 -23.66 11.85 9.49
N GLU A 150 -23.31 13.13 9.40
CA GLU A 150 -23.69 14.03 8.30
C GLU A 150 -23.30 13.44 6.93
N GLY A 151 -22.15 12.75 6.83
CA GLY A 151 -21.73 12.08 5.60
C GLY A 151 -22.73 11.02 5.11
N CYS A 152 -23.52 10.43 6.01
CA CYS A 152 -24.55 9.45 5.66
C CYS A 152 -25.81 10.08 5.05
N LYS A 153 -26.05 11.39 5.19
CA LYS A 153 -27.26 12.06 4.66
C LYS A 153 -27.44 11.94 3.15
N SER A 154 -26.35 11.79 2.42
CA SER A 154 -26.35 11.60 0.98
C SER A 154 -26.64 10.16 0.53
N CYS A 155 -26.63 9.20 1.46
CA CYS A 155 -26.92 7.81 1.16
C CYS A 155 -28.43 7.59 1.04
N VAL A 156 -28.85 6.83 0.03
CA VAL A 156 -30.27 6.46 -0.19
C VAL A 156 -30.93 5.76 1.00
N ASN A 157 -30.13 5.21 1.93
CA ASN A 157 -30.59 4.50 3.13
C ASN A 157 -30.53 5.37 4.40
N TYR A 158 -30.31 6.69 4.29
CA TYR A 158 -30.18 7.58 5.45
C TYR A 158 -31.41 7.56 6.35
N ASN A 159 -32.61 7.49 5.77
CA ASN A 159 -33.86 7.37 6.50
C ASN A 159 -33.89 6.18 7.47
N ILE A 160 -33.26 5.04 7.11
CA ILE A 160 -33.15 3.87 8.00
C ILE A 160 -32.29 4.21 9.20
N LEU A 161 -31.15 4.87 8.98
CA LEU A 161 -30.24 5.29 10.05
C LEU A 161 -30.93 6.25 11.03
N GLU A 162 -31.65 7.24 10.50
CA GLU A 162 -32.36 8.25 11.29
C GLU A 162 -33.50 7.66 12.10
N ASN A 163 -34.37 6.84 11.47
CA ASN A 163 -35.47 6.15 12.14
C ASN A 163 -34.98 5.23 13.26
N LYS A 164 -33.80 4.62 13.10
CA LYS A 164 -33.17 3.78 14.11
C LYS A 164 -32.28 4.57 15.09
N LYS A 165 -32.36 5.89 15.09
CA LYS A 165 -31.62 6.80 15.99
C LYS A 165 -30.11 6.52 16.01
N ARG A 166 -29.54 6.23 14.83
CA ARG A 166 -28.11 5.90 14.62
C ARG A 166 -27.63 4.64 15.36
N CYS A 167 -28.53 3.76 15.83
CA CYS A 167 -28.13 2.51 16.50
C CYS A 167 -27.60 1.45 15.53
N ASN A 168 -28.12 1.41 14.30
CA ASN A 168 -27.70 0.53 13.21
C ASN A 168 -28.27 1.00 11.86
N CYS A 169 -27.73 0.45 10.77
CA CYS A 169 -28.21 0.62 9.40
C CYS A 169 -28.08 -0.71 8.65
N LEU A 170 -28.29 -0.73 7.33
CA LEU A 170 -27.96 -1.87 6.46
C LEU A 170 -26.46 -2.13 6.38
N CYS A 171 -25.64 -1.14 6.75
CA CYS A 171 -24.21 -1.31 6.88
C CYS A 171 -23.84 -1.90 8.24
N THR A 172 -22.82 -2.75 8.25
CA THR A 172 -22.19 -3.30 9.45
C THR A 172 -20.99 -2.44 9.83
N ALA A 173 -20.94 -1.98 11.08
CA ALA A 173 -19.73 -1.39 11.64
C ALA A 173 -18.81 -2.51 12.14
N MET A 174 -17.54 -2.40 11.81
CA MET A 174 -16.50 -3.30 12.33
C MET A 174 -15.41 -2.46 12.96
N LEU A 175 -14.88 -2.90 14.10
CA LEU A 175 -13.96 -2.17 14.94
C LEU A 175 -12.71 -3.01 15.22
N PHE A 176 -11.56 -2.41 15.02
CA PHE A 176 -10.28 -2.88 15.51
C PHE A 176 -9.94 -2.07 16.77
N ASP A 177 -9.77 -2.78 17.89
CA ASP A 177 -9.34 -2.18 19.16
C ASP A 177 -7.87 -2.57 19.43
N PRO A 178 -6.93 -1.61 19.39
CA PRO A 178 -5.52 -1.93 19.59
C PRO A 178 -5.22 -2.53 20.96
N HIS A 179 -5.98 -2.15 21.99
CA HIS A 179 -5.75 -2.64 23.34
C HIS A 179 -6.23 -4.08 23.55
N LYS A 180 -7.20 -4.54 22.75
CA LYS A 180 -7.63 -5.95 22.75
C LYS A 180 -6.65 -6.84 21.98
N ALA A 181 -6.09 -6.34 20.88
CA ALA A 181 -5.11 -7.07 20.09
C ALA A 181 -3.81 -7.34 20.87
N GLU A 182 -3.45 -6.47 21.82
CA GLU A 182 -2.26 -6.60 22.67
C GLU A 182 -2.38 -7.68 23.77
N GLY A 183 -3.58 -8.27 23.98
CA GLY A 183 -3.80 -9.39 24.91
C GLY A 183 -3.44 -10.78 24.37
N GLY A 184 -2.93 -10.88 23.14
CA GLY A 184 -2.58 -12.16 22.48
C GLY A 184 -1.22 -12.19 21.78
N GLN A 185 -0.51 -11.06 21.72
CA GLN A 185 0.91 -10.89 21.39
C GLN A 185 1.15 -9.38 21.44
N PRO A 186 2.24 -8.89 22.05
CA PRO A 186 2.54 -7.46 22.06
C PRO A 186 2.57 -6.96 20.62
N ALA A 187 2.04 -5.76 20.37
CA ALA A 187 2.19 -5.06 19.11
C ALA A 187 3.65 -5.22 18.66
N LYS A 188 3.89 -6.04 17.62
CA LYS A 188 5.24 -6.25 17.08
C LYS A 188 5.82 -4.88 16.83
N ASN A 189 6.90 -4.56 17.56
CA ASN A 189 7.64 -3.30 17.50
C ASN A 189 7.47 -2.63 16.14
N ILE A 190 6.64 -1.58 16.13
CA ILE A 190 6.28 -0.80 14.95
C ILE A 190 7.54 -0.15 14.33
N ASN A 191 8.65 -0.09 15.08
CA ASN A 191 9.97 0.38 14.63
C ASN A 191 11.01 -0.73 14.39
N ARG A 192 10.63 -1.95 14.00
CA ARG A 192 11.64 -2.97 13.64
C ARG A 192 12.11 -2.77 12.20
N LEU A 193 13.29 -2.19 12.04
CA LEU A 193 14.01 -2.25 10.76
C LEU A 193 14.23 -3.71 10.38
N GLN A 194 13.78 -4.07 9.19
CA GLN A 194 14.00 -5.35 8.55
C GLN A 194 15.17 -5.22 7.58
N VAL A 195 15.91 -6.29 7.40
CA VAL A 195 17.01 -6.37 6.43
C VAL A 195 16.77 -7.58 5.55
N MET A 196 16.97 -7.43 4.25
CA MET A 196 17.03 -8.54 3.31
C MET A 196 18.23 -8.35 2.39
N ARG A 197 18.83 -9.46 1.93
CA ARG A 197 19.92 -9.42 0.96
C ARG A 197 19.46 -10.00 -0.37
N LEU A 198 19.82 -9.32 -1.45
CA LEU A 198 19.63 -9.79 -2.81
C LEU A 198 20.98 -10.18 -3.39
N GLU A 199 21.08 -11.39 -3.92
CA GLU A 199 22.19 -11.80 -4.78
C GLU A 199 21.76 -11.65 -6.23
N CYS A 200 22.26 -10.61 -6.89
CA CYS A 200 21.94 -10.29 -8.27
C CYS A 200 22.98 -10.88 -9.22
N THR A 201 22.52 -11.41 -10.34
CA THR A 201 23.32 -11.97 -11.41
C THR A 201 22.93 -11.35 -12.75
N ALA A 202 23.83 -10.56 -13.31
CA ALA A 202 23.73 -9.96 -14.64
C ALA A 202 24.30 -10.90 -15.70
N HIS A 203 23.58 -11.01 -16.81
CA HIS A 203 24.00 -11.73 -18.01
C HIS A 203 24.11 -10.74 -19.18
N PRO A 204 24.87 -11.06 -20.24
CA PRO A 204 24.88 -10.26 -21.45
C PRO A 204 23.47 -10.11 -22.02
N GLY A 205 23.12 -8.91 -22.48
CA GLY A 205 21.84 -8.65 -23.14
C GLY A 205 21.77 -9.37 -24.49
N ALA A 206 20.58 -9.84 -24.86
CA ALA A 206 20.35 -10.41 -26.19
C ALA A 206 20.50 -9.31 -27.25
N SER A 207 21.61 -9.33 -27.99
CA SER A 207 21.87 -8.47 -29.14
C SER A 207 21.98 -9.32 -30.40
N LEU A 208 21.36 -8.87 -31.49
CA LEU A 208 21.53 -9.48 -32.82
C LEU A 208 22.95 -9.26 -33.39
N VAL A 209 23.70 -8.34 -32.79
CA VAL A 209 25.10 -8.05 -33.11
C VAL A 209 25.96 -8.49 -31.93
N PRO A 210 26.78 -9.55 -32.08
CA PRO A 210 27.78 -9.92 -31.08
C PRO A 210 28.68 -8.70 -30.78
N PHE A 211 28.91 -8.41 -29.50
CA PHE A 211 29.80 -7.32 -29.03
C PHE A 211 29.33 -5.88 -29.31
N ALA A 212 28.03 -5.65 -29.54
CA ALA A 212 27.52 -4.27 -29.52
C ALA A 212 27.82 -3.59 -28.17
N GLU A 213 28.43 -2.40 -28.20
CA GLU A 213 28.73 -1.61 -27.00
C GLU A 213 27.48 -1.47 -26.12
N GLY A 214 27.59 -1.77 -24.82
CA GLY A 214 26.48 -1.71 -23.86
C GLY A 214 25.71 -3.03 -23.64
N THR A 215 26.09 -4.13 -24.29
CA THR A 215 25.39 -5.44 -24.16
C THR A 215 26.09 -6.45 -23.27
N ASN A 216 27.28 -6.14 -22.75
CA ASN A 216 28.01 -7.05 -21.86
C ASN A 216 27.36 -7.13 -20.47
N ALA A 217 27.67 -8.20 -19.71
CA ALA A 217 27.13 -8.42 -18.38
C ALA A 217 27.46 -7.27 -17.41
N LEU A 218 28.63 -6.65 -17.59
CA LEU A 218 29.11 -5.53 -16.76
C LEU A 218 28.24 -4.27 -16.94
N CYS A 219 27.91 -3.89 -18.17
CA CYS A 219 27.03 -2.77 -18.46
C CYS A 219 25.64 -2.98 -17.88
N THR A 220 25.11 -4.21 -17.97
CA THR A 220 23.83 -4.57 -17.35
C THR A 220 23.89 -4.42 -15.83
N ALA A 221 24.93 -4.96 -15.18
CA ALA A 221 25.14 -4.82 -13.74
C ALA A 221 25.29 -3.36 -13.32
N LEU A 222 26.08 -2.54 -14.04
CA LEU A 222 26.29 -1.13 -13.71
C LEU A 222 25.01 -0.31 -13.79
N ASN A 223 24.15 -0.56 -14.79
CA ASN A 223 22.84 0.10 -14.90
C ASN A 223 21.94 -0.28 -13.72
N ASP A 224 21.88 -1.56 -13.36
CA ASP A 224 21.08 -2.04 -12.24
C ASP A 224 21.61 -1.50 -10.89
N ILE A 225 22.92 -1.49 -10.68
CA ILE A 225 23.60 -0.92 -9.49
C ILE A 225 23.32 0.57 -9.37
N ARG A 226 23.36 1.30 -10.48
CA ARG A 226 23.01 2.72 -10.52
C ARG A 226 21.55 2.92 -10.08
N TRP A 227 20.63 2.10 -10.59
CA TRP A 227 19.23 2.15 -10.16
C TRP A 227 19.08 1.91 -8.66
N PHE A 228 19.75 0.89 -8.10
CA PHE A 228 19.74 0.65 -6.65
C PHE A 228 20.29 1.83 -5.83
N SER A 229 21.19 2.63 -6.40
CA SER A 229 21.81 3.77 -5.72
C SER A 229 20.99 5.07 -5.84
N GLU A 230 20.21 5.23 -6.90
CA GLU A 230 19.47 6.45 -7.21
C GLU A 230 17.96 6.35 -6.92
N TYR A 231 17.39 5.15 -6.90
CA TYR A 231 15.95 4.97 -6.73
C TYR A 231 15.52 5.20 -5.28
N VAL A 232 14.61 6.14 -5.09
CA VAL A 232 14.00 6.47 -3.80
C VAL A 232 12.57 5.92 -3.77
N PHE A 233 12.28 5.06 -2.80
CA PHE A 233 10.90 4.60 -2.58
C PHE A 233 10.01 5.78 -2.13
N PRO A 234 8.75 5.87 -2.58
CA PRO A 234 7.86 6.97 -2.19
C PRO A 234 7.74 7.19 -0.66
N ILE A 235 8.27 8.32 -0.17
CA ILE A 235 8.35 8.62 1.27
C ILE A 235 7.11 9.39 1.74
N GLU A 236 6.65 9.16 2.97
CA GLU A 236 5.68 10.05 3.62
C GLU A 236 6.37 11.37 3.99
N ARG A 237 5.68 12.51 3.90
CA ARG A 237 6.26 13.80 4.33
C ARG A 237 6.77 13.69 5.77
N ASP A 238 7.99 14.15 5.99
CA ASP A 238 8.68 14.22 7.30
C ASP A 238 9.05 12.88 7.96
N LEU A 239 9.04 11.76 7.22
CA LEU A 239 9.55 10.47 7.71
C LEU A 239 10.97 10.16 7.19
N PRO A 240 11.79 9.41 7.96
CA PRO A 240 13.06 8.89 7.47
C PRO A 240 12.86 7.97 6.26
N ASP A 241 13.91 7.81 5.45
CA ASP A 241 13.90 6.93 4.28
C ASP A 241 13.45 5.50 4.66
N PRO A 242 12.25 5.08 4.22
CA PRO A 242 11.63 3.84 4.68
C PRO A 242 12.25 2.61 4.02
N VAL A 243 13.01 2.79 2.93
CA VAL A 243 13.71 1.71 2.23
C VAL A 243 15.06 2.21 1.74
N ARG A 244 16.12 1.83 2.45
CA ARG A 244 17.50 2.11 2.05
C ARG A 244 18.12 0.91 1.36
N MET A 245 18.59 1.10 0.14
CA MET A 245 19.30 0.08 -0.65
C MET A 245 20.80 0.40 -0.68
N GLN A 246 21.64 -0.61 -0.47
CA GLN A 246 23.08 -0.46 -0.50
C GLN A 246 23.72 -1.64 -1.22
N VAL A 247 24.48 -1.37 -2.27
CA VAL A 247 25.30 -2.41 -2.93
C VAL A 247 26.53 -2.66 -2.06
N THR A 248 26.73 -3.91 -1.63
CA THR A 248 27.77 -4.28 -0.65
C THR A 248 28.95 -5.02 -1.28
N ALA A 249 28.75 -5.69 -2.42
CA ALA A 249 29.79 -6.42 -3.11
C ALA A 249 29.51 -6.49 -4.61
N ILE A 250 30.57 -6.54 -5.42
CA ILE A 250 30.51 -6.75 -6.87
C ILE A 250 31.63 -7.75 -7.22
N HIS A 251 31.28 -8.79 -7.95
CA HIS A 251 32.20 -9.81 -8.44
C HIS A 251 32.01 -9.97 -9.95
N THR A 252 33.13 -10.08 -10.65
CA THR A 252 33.16 -10.25 -12.10
C THR A 252 34.04 -11.43 -12.43
N ASP A 253 33.52 -12.39 -13.18
CA ASP A 253 34.31 -13.49 -13.71
C ASP A 253 34.91 -13.06 -15.05
N ILE A 254 36.22 -12.82 -15.08
CA ILE A 254 36.95 -12.51 -16.31
C ILE A 254 37.19 -13.83 -17.05
N MET A 255 36.50 -14.03 -18.18
CA MET A 255 36.80 -15.14 -19.10
C MET A 255 38.03 -14.79 -19.95
N THR A 256 38.69 -15.82 -20.47
CA THR A 256 39.96 -15.79 -21.24
C THR A 256 40.00 -14.86 -22.46
N ASN A 257 38.86 -14.27 -22.87
CA ASN A 257 38.75 -13.31 -23.98
C ASN A 257 38.46 -11.86 -23.53
N ASN A 258 38.77 -11.46 -22.27
CA ASN A 258 38.53 -10.11 -21.73
C ASN A 258 37.06 -9.64 -21.75
N LEU A 259 36.11 -10.58 -21.81
CA LEU A 259 34.68 -10.31 -21.72
C LEU A 259 34.13 -11.00 -20.47
N ALA A 260 33.47 -10.24 -19.58
CA ALA A 260 32.80 -10.80 -18.42
C ALA A 260 31.58 -11.62 -18.88
N GLY A 261 31.65 -12.95 -18.73
CA GLY A 261 30.56 -13.86 -19.06
C GLY A 261 29.36 -13.68 -18.13
N GLN A 262 29.62 -13.24 -16.90
CA GLN A 262 28.64 -12.99 -15.85
C GLN A 262 29.21 -11.93 -14.89
N CYS A 263 28.34 -11.11 -14.33
CA CYS A 263 28.67 -10.19 -13.24
C CYS A 263 27.66 -10.41 -12.12
N SER A 264 28.14 -10.64 -10.91
CA SER A 264 27.28 -10.79 -9.73
C SER A 264 27.51 -9.64 -8.75
N PHE A 265 26.46 -9.21 -8.07
CA PHE A 265 26.54 -8.17 -7.06
C PHE A 265 25.52 -8.39 -5.97
N THR A 266 25.86 -7.97 -4.75
CA THR A 266 25.01 -8.14 -3.58
C THR A 266 24.43 -6.80 -3.16
N VAL A 267 23.12 -6.78 -2.89
CA VAL A 267 22.41 -5.59 -2.41
C VAL A 267 21.81 -5.89 -1.05
N GLU A 268 22.17 -5.12 -0.05
CA GLU A 268 21.50 -5.10 1.24
C GLU A 268 20.39 -4.06 1.22
N ILE A 269 19.17 -4.48 1.55
CA ILE A 269 17.99 -3.62 1.59
C ILE A 269 17.49 -3.57 3.02
N ARG A 270 17.54 -2.38 3.62
CA ARG A 270 17.00 -2.09 4.95
C ARG A 270 15.69 -1.37 4.80
N TYR A 271 14.63 -1.86 5.42
CA TYR A 271 13.31 -1.25 5.30
C TYR A 271 12.50 -1.31 6.59
N ASP A 272 11.60 -0.35 6.77
CA ASP A 272 10.71 -0.26 7.93
C ASP A 272 9.33 -0.90 7.63
N HIS A 273 8.38 -0.70 8.54
CA HIS A 273 7.01 -1.20 8.40
C HIS A 273 6.18 -0.57 7.27
N SER A 274 6.69 0.49 6.64
CA SER A 274 5.99 1.27 5.62
C SER A 274 5.91 0.48 4.32
N TYR A 275 6.89 -0.40 4.08
CA TYR A 275 6.92 -1.32 2.95
C TYR A 275 6.99 -2.78 3.38
N THR A 276 6.36 -3.64 2.61
CA THR A 276 6.51 -5.10 2.73
C THR A 276 7.65 -5.58 1.85
N ALA A 277 8.31 -6.67 2.24
CA ALA A 277 9.31 -7.34 1.40
C ALA A 277 8.77 -7.58 -0.02
N LYS A 278 7.51 -8.01 -0.13
CA LYS A 278 6.85 -8.25 -1.43
C LYS A 278 6.74 -6.98 -2.29
N GLU A 279 6.37 -5.84 -1.71
CA GLU A 279 6.32 -4.56 -2.42
C GLU A 279 7.71 -4.18 -2.94
N ILE A 280 8.74 -4.30 -2.11
CA ILE A 280 10.12 -3.97 -2.47
C ILE A 280 10.65 -4.91 -3.55
N LEU A 281 10.53 -6.23 -3.36
CA LEU A 281 10.98 -7.25 -4.32
C LEU A 281 10.27 -7.12 -5.67
N ASN A 282 8.99 -6.73 -5.67
CA ASN A 282 8.28 -6.41 -6.90
C ASN A 282 8.86 -5.17 -7.56
N THR A 283 9.13 -4.09 -6.82
CA THR A 283 9.77 -2.90 -7.38
C THR A 283 11.14 -3.23 -7.99
N VAL A 284 11.98 -3.98 -7.28
CA VAL A 284 13.31 -4.40 -7.76
C VAL A 284 13.21 -5.19 -9.06
N ARG A 285 12.39 -6.26 -9.08
CA ARG A 285 12.21 -7.14 -10.25
C ARG A 285 11.84 -6.41 -11.54
N ASN A 286 11.23 -5.23 -11.41
CA ASN A 286 10.72 -4.48 -12.54
C ASN A 286 11.67 -3.42 -13.08
N HIS A 287 12.70 -3.06 -12.32
CA HIS A 287 13.67 -2.04 -12.73
C HIS A 287 15.03 -2.63 -13.10
N ILE A 288 15.35 -3.83 -12.62
CA ILE A 288 16.61 -4.48 -12.92
C ILE A 288 16.46 -5.54 -14.01
N ARG A 289 17.51 -5.72 -14.81
CA ARG A 289 17.59 -6.80 -15.81
C ARG A 289 18.23 -8.06 -15.24
N SER A 290 19.02 -7.90 -14.19
CA SER A 290 19.66 -9.00 -13.49
C SER A 290 18.64 -9.94 -12.85
N LYS A 291 18.92 -11.24 -12.89
CA LYS A 291 18.20 -12.20 -12.04
C LYS A 291 18.64 -11.99 -10.60
N PHE A 292 17.77 -12.25 -9.64
CA PHE A 292 18.17 -12.16 -8.24
C PHE A 292 17.52 -13.23 -7.38
N ASP A 293 18.27 -13.67 -6.39
CA ASP A 293 17.82 -14.56 -5.32
C ASP A 293 17.76 -13.79 -4.00
N VAL A 294 16.78 -14.13 -3.16
CA VAL A 294 16.53 -13.45 -1.88
C VAL A 294 17.07 -14.31 -0.75
N HIS A 295 17.94 -13.72 0.06
CA HIS A 295 18.44 -14.31 1.30
C HIS A 295 17.86 -13.53 2.49
N ASP A 296 16.97 -14.18 3.22
CA ASP A 296 16.32 -13.61 4.41
C ASP A 296 17.25 -13.77 5.63
N ASP A 297 18.14 -12.80 5.81
CA ASP A 297 18.82 -12.62 7.10
C ASP A 297 17.91 -11.78 8.01
N ILE A 298 17.02 -12.44 8.76
CA ILE A 298 16.33 -11.79 9.89
C ILE A 298 17.36 -11.53 10.99
N LEU A 299 18.21 -10.53 10.80
CA LEU A 299 19.03 -9.99 11.86
C LEU A 299 18.10 -9.21 12.79
N VAL A 300 17.67 -9.90 13.84
CA VAL A 300 17.17 -9.25 15.04
C VAL A 300 18.31 -8.36 15.54
N SER A 301 18.21 -7.05 15.32
CA SER A 301 19.02 -6.08 16.06
C SER A 301 18.59 -6.14 17.53
N ASN A 302 19.14 -7.12 18.25
CA ASN A 302 19.26 -7.06 19.70
C ASN A 302 20.31 -5.99 19.98
N ASN A 303 19.88 -4.74 20.08
CA ASN A 303 20.70 -3.74 20.74
C ASN A 303 20.44 -3.84 22.24
N CYS A 304 21.51 -4.18 22.96
CA CYS A 304 21.68 -4.06 24.40
C CYS A 304 21.28 -2.68 24.94
#